data_AF-G7N1R5-F1
#
_entry.id   AF-G7N1R5-F1
#
_cell.length_a   1.000
_cell.length_b   1.000
_cell.length_c   1.000
_cell.angle_alpha   90.00
_cell.angle_beta   90.00
_cell.angle_gamma   90.00
#
_symmetry.space_group_name_H-M   'P 1'
#
loop_
_entity.id
_entity.type
_entity.pdbx_description
1 polymer ?
#
loop_
_entity_poly.entity_id
_entity_poly.type
_entity_poly.pdbx_seq_one_letter_code
_entity_poly.pdbx_strand_id
1 'polypeptide(L)'
;MDLTCPSECIYNLIPSDLKEPPQPPRYISIFKATVKDDMQKAKTAMKTMGPAKVEVPSPKDFLKKHSKEKTLPPKKKFDRNMPKKPAVPLRTDHPVMGIQSGKNFINTNAADVIMGVAKKPKPIYVDKRTGDKHDVEPSGLVPKYINKKDYGVTPEYICRRNEELKKAQEEYDRYIQENLKKAAMKRLSDEEREAVLQGLKKNWEEVHKEFQSLSVFIDSIPKKIRKQRLEEEMKQLEHDIGVIEKHKIIYIAN
;
A
#
# COMPACT_ATOMS: atom_id res chain seq x y z
N MET A 1 -46.09 -7.84 -18.28
CA MET A 1 -46.24 -6.61 -19.07
C MET A 1 -44.91 -6.29 -19.72
N ASP A 2 -44.93 -6.24 -21.05
CA ASP A 2 -43.83 -5.76 -21.87
C ASP A 2 -43.49 -4.30 -21.60
N LEU A 3 -42.29 -3.93 -22.07
CA LEU A 3 -41.80 -2.61 -22.48
C LEU A 3 -40.74 -1.97 -21.58
N THR A 4 -39.57 -2.58 -21.50
CA THR A 4 -38.35 -1.79 -21.73
C THR A 4 -37.96 -2.00 -23.19
N CYS A 5 -38.67 -1.31 -24.08
CA CYS A 5 -38.14 -1.01 -25.41
C CYS A 5 -36.81 -0.28 -25.16
N PRO A 6 -35.64 -0.83 -25.52
CA PRO A 6 -34.45 0.01 -25.58
C PRO A 6 -34.83 1.14 -26.55
N SER A 7 -34.56 2.39 -26.21
CA SER A 7 -34.75 3.49 -27.17
C SER A 7 -33.91 3.16 -28.41
N GLU A 8 -34.56 2.61 -29.44
CA GLU A 8 -33.90 2.14 -30.65
C GLU A 8 -33.33 3.36 -31.36
N CYS A 9 -32.06 3.60 -31.09
CA CYS A 9 -31.31 4.70 -31.66
C CYS A 9 -30.65 4.16 -32.92
N ILE A 10 -30.95 4.75 -34.09
CA ILE A 10 -30.40 4.32 -35.38
C ILE A 10 -28.86 4.23 -35.34
N TYR A 11 -28.23 5.09 -34.54
CA TYR A 11 -26.79 5.15 -34.35
C TYR A 11 -26.20 3.98 -33.53
N ASN A 12 -27.02 3.18 -32.83
CA ASN A 12 -26.60 2.05 -32.00
C ASN A 12 -26.95 0.68 -32.62
N LEU A 13 -27.42 0.63 -33.87
CA LEU A 13 -27.77 -0.64 -34.55
C LEU A 13 -26.56 -1.54 -34.81
N ILE A 14 -25.39 -0.94 -35.00
CA ILE A 14 -24.12 -1.67 -35.17
C ILE A 14 -23.37 -1.50 -33.86
N PRO A 15 -23.14 -2.57 -33.07
CA PRO A 15 -22.31 -2.49 -31.88
C PRO A 15 -20.96 -1.86 -32.24
N SER A 16 -20.58 -0.80 -31.53
CA SER A 16 -19.26 -0.19 -31.73
C SER A 16 -18.20 -1.23 -31.38
N ASP A 17 -17.27 -1.49 -32.30
CA ASP A 17 -16.15 -2.40 -32.05
C ASP A 17 -15.38 -1.94 -30.80
N LEU A 18 -15.56 -2.67 -29.69
CA LEU A 18 -14.75 -2.50 -28.49
C LEU A 18 -13.33 -2.93 -28.86
N LYS A 19 -12.49 -1.97 -29.23
CA LYS A 19 -11.07 -2.22 -29.46
C LYS A 19 -10.45 -2.62 -28.12
N GLU A 20 -10.20 -3.91 -27.95
CA GLU A 20 -9.43 -4.40 -26.82
C GLU A 20 -8.11 -3.60 -26.74
N PRO A 21 -7.77 -3.03 -25.57
CA PRO A 21 -6.51 -2.34 -25.44
C PRO A 21 -5.38 -3.32 -25.75
N PRO A 22 -4.33 -2.90 -26.48
CA PRO A 22 -3.21 -3.78 -26.81
C PRO A 22 -2.59 -4.32 -25.51
N GLN A 23 -2.23 -5.60 -25.51
CA GLN A 23 -1.58 -6.22 -24.36
C GLN A 23 -0.31 -5.43 -23.98
N PRO A 24 -0.07 -5.16 -22.69
CA PRO A 24 1.11 -4.42 -22.27
C PRO A 24 2.39 -5.20 -22.62
N PRO A 25 3.49 -4.50 -22.93
CA PRO A 25 4.76 -5.16 -23.23
C PRO A 25 5.22 -5.99 -22.03
N ARG A 26 5.72 -7.19 -22.31
CA ARG A 26 6.24 -8.09 -21.28
C ARG A 26 7.43 -7.43 -20.57
N TYR A 27 7.46 -7.53 -19.23
CA TYR A 27 8.59 -7.05 -18.43
C TYR A 27 9.92 -7.66 -18.89
N ILE A 28 10.94 -6.82 -19.02
CA ILE A 28 12.30 -7.21 -19.32
C ILE A 28 13.19 -6.78 -18.15
N SER A 29 13.95 -7.73 -17.60
CA SER A 29 14.93 -7.46 -16.55
C SER A 29 15.98 -6.44 -17.01
N ILE A 30 16.31 -5.49 -16.13
CA ILE A 30 17.37 -4.49 -16.29
C ILE A 30 18.72 -5.17 -16.58
N PHE A 31 18.92 -6.38 -16.06
CA PHE A 31 20.14 -7.17 -16.21
C PHE A 31 20.15 -8.07 -17.46
N LYS A 32 19.14 -8.02 -18.32
CA LYS A 32 19.07 -8.89 -19.51
C LYS A 32 20.26 -8.69 -20.45
N ALA A 33 20.75 -7.46 -20.61
CA ALA A 33 21.92 -7.16 -21.45
C ALA A 33 23.21 -7.70 -20.83
N THR A 34 23.44 -7.41 -19.54
CA THR A 34 24.65 -7.85 -18.83
C THR A 34 24.77 -9.37 -18.79
N VAL A 35 23.67 -10.09 -18.55
CA VAL A 35 23.66 -11.56 -18.56
C VAL A 35 23.99 -12.11 -19.96
N LYS A 36 23.49 -11.49 -21.04
CA LYS A 36 23.84 -11.90 -22.41
C LYS A 36 25.33 -11.68 -22.69
N ASP A 37 25.85 -10.53 -22.32
CA ASP A 37 27.25 -10.19 -22.53
C ASP A 37 28.17 -11.12 -21.75
N ASP A 38 27.85 -11.42 -20.49
CA ASP A 38 28.64 -12.33 -19.65
C ASP A 38 28.61 -13.77 -20.16
N MET A 39 27.45 -14.23 -20.65
CA MET A 39 27.35 -15.53 -21.32
C MET A 39 28.15 -15.58 -22.63
N GLN A 40 28.24 -14.47 -23.38
CA GLN A 40 29.00 -14.41 -24.63
C GLN A 40 30.51 -14.26 -24.40
N LYS A 41 30.95 -13.54 -23.37
CA LYS A 41 32.38 -13.39 -23.01
C LYS A 41 33.09 -14.73 -22.83
N ALA A 42 32.40 -15.72 -22.29
CA ALA A 42 32.95 -17.07 -22.10
C ALA A 42 32.99 -17.91 -23.39
N LYS A 43 32.26 -17.50 -24.44
CA LYS A 43 32.16 -18.20 -25.71
C LYS A 43 33.16 -17.62 -26.71
N THR A 44 34.16 -18.41 -27.07
CA THR A 44 35.00 -18.11 -28.23
C THR A 44 34.54 -18.94 -29.43
N ALA A 45 34.55 -18.34 -30.62
CA ALA A 45 34.24 -19.08 -31.84
C ALA A 45 35.17 -20.31 -31.96
N MET A 46 34.64 -21.43 -32.46
CA MET A 46 35.41 -22.64 -32.84
C MET A 46 36.35 -23.23 -31.75
N LYS A 47 36.07 -23.00 -30.45
CA LYS A 47 36.92 -23.46 -29.33
C LYS A 47 37.05 -24.98 -29.19
N THR A 48 35.95 -25.72 -29.42
CA THR A 48 35.88 -27.15 -29.09
C THR A 48 36.48 -28.04 -30.18
N MET A 49 36.14 -27.79 -31.45
CA MET A 49 36.51 -28.65 -32.59
C MET A 49 37.35 -27.94 -33.66
N GLY A 50 37.66 -26.65 -33.49
CA GLY A 50 38.35 -25.85 -34.52
C GLY A 50 37.47 -25.52 -35.74
N PRO A 51 38.04 -24.85 -36.76
CA PRO A 51 37.33 -24.57 -38.02
C PRO A 51 37.17 -25.84 -38.86
N ALA A 52 36.03 -25.97 -39.56
CA ALA A 52 35.73 -27.14 -40.40
C ALA A 52 36.71 -27.32 -41.58
N LYS A 53 37.24 -26.21 -42.11
CA LYS A 53 38.33 -26.20 -43.08
C LYS A 53 39.35 -25.17 -42.61
N VAL A 54 40.55 -25.64 -42.24
CA VAL A 54 41.65 -24.76 -41.82
C VAL A 54 42.14 -24.00 -43.05
N GLU A 55 42.05 -22.68 -43.02
CA GLU A 55 42.59 -21.83 -44.07
C GLU A 55 44.12 -21.89 -44.01
N VAL A 56 44.73 -22.32 -45.12
CA VAL A 56 46.20 -22.35 -45.25
C VAL A 56 46.67 -20.92 -45.53
N PRO A 57 47.62 -20.37 -44.74
CA PRO A 57 48.08 -19.00 -44.94
C PRO A 57 48.73 -18.84 -46.31
N SER A 58 48.38 -17.76 -47.00
CA SER A 58 48.98 -17.42 -48.30
C SER A 58 50.45 -17.04 -48.12
N PRO A 59 51.38 -17.42 -49.02
CA PRO A 59 52.79 -17.03 -48.95
C PRO A 59 53.05 -15.51 -48.89
N LYS A 60 52.04 -14.69 -49.26
CA LYS A 60 52.09 -13.23 -49.16
C LYS A 60 51.92 -12.71 -47.73
N ASP A 61 51.28 -13.49 -46.85
CA ASP A 61 50.95 -13.13 -45.46
C ASP A 61 51.99 -13.66 -44.46
N PHE A 62 53.27 -13.42 -44.76
CA PHE A 62 54.37 -13.79 -43.87
C PHE A 62 54.46 -12.83 -42.67
N LEU A 63 54.95 -13.34 -41.53
CA LEU A 63 55.10 -12.56 -40.30
C LEU A 63 56.12 -11.43 -40.48
N LYS A 64 55.68 -10.17 -40.38
CA LYS A 64 56.56 -8.98 -40.43
C LYS A 64 57.10 -8.63 -39.03
N LYS A 65 58.26 -7.97 -38.99
CA LYS A 65 58.87 -7.47 -37.74
C LYS A 65 57.87 -6.57 -36.98
N HIS A 66 57.75 -6.74 -35.66
CA HIS A 66 56.84 -5.99 -34.78
C HIS A 66 55.32 -6.16 -35.05
N SER A 67 54.90 -7.10 -35.92
CA SER A 67 53.47 -7.28 -36.27
C SER A 67 52.57 -7.76 -35.12
N LYS A 68 53.12 -8.47 -34.13
CA LYS A 68 52.39 -8.98 -32.96
C LYS A 68 52.63 -8.18 -31.68
N GLU A 69 53.36 -7.07 -31.77
CA GLU A 69 53.64 -6.25 -30.60
C GLU A 69 52.39 -5.45 -30.21
N LYS A 70 52.05 -5.51 -28.92
CA LYS A 70 50.90 -4.76 -28.39
C LYS A 70 51.28 -3.29 -28.31
N THR A 71 50.64 -2.45 -29.12
CA THR A 71 50.79 -1.00 -29.02
C THR A 71 50.15 -0.51 -27.72
N LEU A 72 50.97 0.06 -26.85
CA LEU A 72 50.46 0.68 -25.62
C LEU A 72 49.81 2.03 -25.97
N PRO A 73 48.63 2.33 -25.41
CA PRO A 73 48.04 3.65 -25.59
C PRO A 73 48.94 4.74 -24.95
N PRO A 74 48.87 5.98 -25.45
CA PRO A 74 49.64 7.09 -24.88
C PRO A 74 49.29 7.29 -23.39
N LYS A 75 50.30 7.62 -22.57
CA LYS A 75 50.13 7.80 -21.12
C LYS A 75 49.17 8.96 -20.83
N LYS A 76 47.95 8.65 -20.39
CA LYS A 76 46.98 9.64 -19.88
C LYS A 76 47.21 9.87 -18.40
N LYS A 77 47.31 11.15 -17.96
CA LYS A 77 47.31 11.48 -16.53
C LYS A 77 45.91 11.22 -15.98
N PHE A 78 45.81 10.31 -15.02
CA PHE A 78 44.57 10.01 -14.31
C PHE A 78 44.66 10.63 -12.92
N ASP A 79 43.73 11.51 -12.57
CA ASP A 79 43.70 12.17 -11.26
C ASP A 79 43.27 11.15 -10.19
N ARG A 80 44.28 10.51 -9.58
CA ARG A 80 44.09 9.51 -8.52
C ARG A 80 44.24 10.06 -7.11
N ASN A 81 44.59 11.34 -6.97
CA ASN A 81 45.06 11.90 -5.72
C ASN A 81 44.20 13.10 -5.28
N MET A 82 43.02 12.81 -4.74
CA MET A 82 42.41 13.74 -3.78
C MET A 82 43.20 13.65 -2.47
N PRO A 83 43.82 14.72 -1.97
CA PRO A 83 44.53 14.68 -0.70
C PRO A 83 43.54 14.41 0.44
N LYS A 84 43.60 13.22 1.04
CA LYS A 84 42.73 12.81 2.16
C LYS A 84 43.07 13.50 3.49
N LYS A 85 44.22 14.16 3.56
CA LYS A 85 44.73 14.83 4.77
C LYS A 85 44.88 16.33 4.50
N PRO A 86 44.61 17.20 5.48
CA PRO A 86 44.86 18.63 5.35
C PRO A 86 46.35 18.89 5.16
N ALA A 87 46.69 20.03 4.55
CA ALA A 87 48.06 20.49 4.43
C ALA A 87 48.65 20.73 5.83
N VAL A 88 49.94 20.46 5.98
CA VAL A 88 50.67 20.74 7.22
C VAL A 88 50.75 22.25 7.43
N PRO A 89 50.58 22.77 8.66
CA PRO A 89 50.72 24.20 8.96
C PRO A 89 52.04 24.77 8.44
N LEU A 90 52.00 26.02 7.96
CA LEU A 90 53.19 26.70 7.45
C LEU A 90 54.10 27.12 8.61
N ARG A 91 55.40 27.28 8.34
CA ARG A 91 56.36 27.79 9.33
C ARG A 91 56.02 29.19 9.86
N THR A 92 55.23 29.96 9.10
CA THR A 92 54.71 31.28 9.46
C THR A 92 53.46 31.23 10.34
N ASP A 93 52.73 30.12 10.34
CA ASP A 93 51.54 29.92 11.16
C ASP A 93 51.98 29.58 12.58
N HIS A 94 52.09 30.62 13.41
CA HIS A 94 52.30 30.44 14.84
C HIS A 94 50.93 30.22 15.48
N PRO A 95 50.73 29.13 16.25
CA PRO A 95 49.49 28.97 17.00
C PRO A 95 49.33 30.16 17.96
N VAL A 96 48.12 30.41 18.45
CA VAL A 96 47.88 31.44 19.47
C VAL A 96 48.66 31.05 20.73
N MET A 97 49.89 31.58 20.84
CA MET A 97 50.79 31.32 21.94
C MET A 97 50.40 32.20 23.11
N GLY A 98 50.18 31.60 24.28
CA GLY A 98 50.02 32.34 25.52
C GLY A 98 48.70 33.09 25.64
N ILE A 99 47.57 32.36 25.65
CA ILE A 99 46.39 32.85 26.35
C ILE A 99 46.77 32.94 27.84
N GLN A 100 47.38 34.07 28.22
CA GLN A 100 47.72 34.35 29.61
C GLN A 100 46.42 34.67 30.33
N SER A 101 45.85 33.65 30.98
CA SER A 101 44.67 33.86 31.81
C SER A 101 45.09 34.65 33.05
N GLY A 102 44.54 35.86 33.25
CA GLY A 102 44.70 36.64 34.48
C GLY A 102 43.98 36.02 35.70
N LYS A 103 43.68 34.71 35.65
CA LYS A 103 42.98 33.98 36.70
C LYS A 103 43.93 33.79 37.88
N ASN A 104 43.55 34.31 39.04
CA ASN A 104 44.24 34.05 40.29
C ASN A 104 43.95 32.62 40.77
N PHE A 105 44.78 31.66 40.32
CA PHE A 105 44.61 30.24 40.64
C PHE A 105 44.53 29.96 42.13
N ILE A 106 45.21 30.74 42.98
CA ILE A 106 45.18 30.58 44.44
C ILE A 106 43.75 30.82 44.97
N ASN A 107 43.16 31.97 44.64
CA ASN A 107 41.84 32.34 45.12
C ASN A 107 40.75 31.47 44.51
N THR A 108 40.90 31.08 43.24
CA THR A 108 39.92 30.23 42.56
C THR A 108 39.97 28.81 43.09
N ASN A 109 41.16 28.25 43.34
CA ASN A 109 41.28 26.92 43.95
C ASN A 109 40.73 26.93 45.38
N ALA A 110 40.98 27.99 46.16
CA ALA A 110 40.43 28.13 47.49
C ALA A 110 38.90 28.20 47.47
N ALA A 111 38.32 29.01 46.58
CA ALA A 111 36.88 29.08 46.39
C ALA A 111 36.29 27.73 45.92
N ASP A 112 36.93 27.06 44.96
CA ASP A 112 36.49 25.76 44.44
C ASP A 112 36.50 24.66 45.52
N VAL A 113 37.46 24.69 46.44
CA VAL A 113 37.52 23.75 47.57
C VAL A 113 36.47 24.08 48.64
N ILE A 114 36.29 25.36 48.97
CA ILE A 114 35.30 25.81 49.97
C ILE A 114 33.87 25.57 49.48
N MET A 115 33.60 25.84 48.20
CA MET A 115 32.29 25.66 47.57
C MET A 115 32.08 24.22 47.06
N GLY A 116 33.15 23.43 47.01
CA GLY A 116 33.12 22.05 46.55
C GLY A 116 32.27 21.17 47.46
N VAL A 117 31.23 20.55 46.91
CA VAL A 117 30.45 19.56 47.65
C VAL A 117 31.34 18.36 47.97
N ALA A 118 31.38 17.96 49.24
CA ALA A 118 32.13 16.80 49.68
C ALA A 118 31.73 15.55 48.88
N LYS A 119 32.73 14.72 48.52
CA LYS A 119 32.47 13.46 47.81
C LYS A 119 31.59 12.58 48.69
N LYS A 120 30.39 12.24 48.20
CA LYS A 120 29.52 11.29 48.88
C LYS A 120 30.23 9.93 48.94
N PRO A 121 30.40 9.32 50.12
CA PRO A 121 31.03 8.02 50.23
C PRO A 121 30.18 6.98 49.50
N LYS A 122 30.83 6.04 48.81
CA LYS A 122 30.11 4.92 48.21
C LYS A 122 29.56 4.03 49.34
N PRO A 123 28.31 3.55 49.23
CA PRO A 123 27.78 2.59 50.19
C PRO A 123 28.58 1.28 50.06
N ILE A 124 29.23 0.91 51.16
CA ILE A 124 30.05 -0.30 51.29
C ILE A 124 29.53 -1.14 52.46
N TYR A 125 29.62 -2.47 52.32
CA TYR A 125 29.37 -3.40 53.42
C TYR A 125 30.66 -4.13 53.79
N VAL A 126 30.70 -4.65 55.01
CA VAL A 126 31.86 -5.34 55.58
C VAL A 126 31.40 -6.71 56.07
N ASP A 127 31.92 -7.76 55.45
CA ASP A 127 31.51 -9.14 55.75
C ASP A 127 32.24 -9.75 56.94
N LYS A 128 33.53 -9.45 57.08
CA LYS A 128 34.40 -10.09 58.07
C LYS A 128 34.90 -9.09 59.11
N ARG A 129 35.19 -9.60 60.31
CA ARG A 129 35.88 -8.84 61.38
C ARG A 129 37.26 -8.31 60.94
N THR A 130 37.89 -8.93 59.94
CA THR A 130 39.15 -8.49 59.32
C THR A 130 39.01 -7.25 58.42
N GLY A 131 37.78 -6.80 58.13
CA GLY A 131 37.55 -5.54 57.42
C GLY A 131 37.54 -5.62 55.90
N ASP A 132 37.28 -6.79 55.31
CA ASP A 132 37.07 -6.94 53.86
C ASP A 132 35.85 -6.09 53.43
N LYS A 133 36.06 -5.10 52.55
CA LYS A 133 35.03 -4.14 52.10
C LYS A 133 34.57 -4.45 50.69
N HIS A 134 33.26 -4.48 50.48
CA HIS A 134 32.63 -4.70 49.19
C HIS A 134 31.60 -3.60 48.87
N ASP A 135 31.47 -3.25 47.60
CA ASP A 135 30.48 -2.27 47.14
C ASP A 135 29.06 -2.86 47.25
N VAL A 136 28.11 -2.10 47.80
CA VAL A 136 26.73 -2.58 48.03
C VAL A 136 25.94 -2.70 46.72
N GLU A 137 26.11 -1.76 45.79
CA GLU A 137 25.37 -1.72 44.50
C GLU A 137 25.51 -2.99 43.62
N PRO A 138 26.71 -3.56 43.38
CA PRO A 138 26.87 -4.79 42.59
C PRO A 138 26.61 -6.08 43.38
N SER A 139 26.55 -6.03 44.71
CA SER A 139 26.48 -7.23 45.58
C SER A 139 25.11 -7.91 45.60
N GLY A 140 24.07 -7.29 45.04
CA GLY A 140 22.71 -7.80 45.09
C GLY A 140 22.00 -7.64 46.44
N LEU A 141 22.68 -7.06 47.45
CA LEU A 141 22.09 -6.79 48.77
C LEU A 141 21.03 -5.67 48.76
N VAL A 142 21.08 -4.78 47.76
CA VAL A 142 20.10 -3.69 47.61
C VAL A 142 19.19 -3.94 46.41
N PRO A 143 17.86 -3.86 46.58
CA PRO A 143 16.92 -3.99 45.47
C PRO A 143 17.04 -2.83 44.48
N LYS A 144 17.65 -3.08 43.32
CA LYS A 144 17.89 -2.07 42.28
C LYS A 144 16.65 -1.70 41.47
N TYR A 145 15.78 -2.67 41.20
CA TYR A 145 14.69 -2.53 40.23
C TYR A 145 13.31 -2.26 40.83
N ILE A 146 13.17 -2.38 42.16
CA ILE A 146 11.90 -2.12 42.87
C ILE A 146 11.55 -0.63 42.80
N ASN A 147 12.54 0.25 42.96
CA ASN A 147 12.34 1.70 43.00
C ASN A 147 12.37 2.33 41.59
N LYS A 148 12.22 1.53 40.53
CA LYS A 148 12.13 2.07 39.17
C LYS A 148 10.82 2.84 39.05
N LYS A 149 10.86 4.05 38.47
CA LYS A 149 9.67 4.89 38.26
C LYS A 149 8.56 4.17 37.48
N ASP A 150 8.95 3.29 36.56
CA ASP A 150 8.04 2.55 35.70
C ASP A 150 7.71 1.15 36.24
N TYR A 151 8.06 0.86 37.50
CA TYR A 151 7.77 -0.45 38.10
C TYR A 151 6.25 -0.60 38.27
N GLY A 152 5.69 -1.67 37.72
CA GLY A 152 4.24 -1.91 37.72
C GLY A 152 3.44 -1.08 36.72
N VAL A 153 4.08 -0.18 35.95
CA VAL A 153 3.43 0.60 34.90
C VAL A 153 3.56 -0.13 33.56
N THR A 154 2.44 -0.32 32.86
CA THR A 154 2.43 -0.88 31.51
C THR A 154 3.16 0.08 30.56
N PRO A 155 4.20 -0.37 29.84
CA PRO A 155 4.92 0.47 28.90
C PRO A 155 4.01 1.01 27.77
N GLU A 156 4.27 2.26 27.34
CA GLU A 156 3.45 2.93 26.32
C GLU A 156 3.33 2.15 25.01
N TYR A 157 4.38 1.43 24.59
CA TYR A 157 4.36 0.68 23.34
C TYR A 157 3.33 -0.46 23.35
N ILE A 158 3.04 -1.04 24.53
CA ILE A 158 2.02 -2.09 24.67
C ILE A 158 0.63 -1.47 24.49
N CYS A 159 0.39 -0.30 25.07
CA CYS A 159 -0.86 0.44 24.88
C CYS A 159 -1.09 0.77 23.41
N ARG A 160 -0.07 1.33 22.73
CA ARG A 160 -0.14 1.65 21.29
C ARG A 160 -0.46 0.42 20.44
N ARG A 161 0.20 -0.71 20.71
CA ARG A 161 -0.05 -1.96 20.00
C ARG A 161 -1.46 -2.51 20.21
N ASN A 162 -1.99 -2.42 21.43
CA ASN A 162 -3.36 -2.86 21.72
C ASN A 162 -4.39 -1.99 21.00
N GLU A 163 -4.16 -0.68 20.92
CA GLU A 163 -5.01 0.23 20.15
C GLU A 163 -4.98 -0.05 18.66
N GLU A 164 -3.80 -0.32 18.09
CA GLU A 164 -3.64 -0.71 16.68
C GLU A 164 -4.41 -2.00 16.37
N LEU A 165 -4.30 -3.02 17.24
CA LEU A 165 -5.05 -4.27 17.10
C LEU A 165 -6.56 -4.05 17.15
N LYS A 166 -7.03 -3.20 18.07
CA LYS A 166 -8.46 -2.89 18.20
C LYS A 166 -8.98 -2.18 16.95
N LYS A 167 -8.24 -1.18 16.44
CA LYS A 167 -8.61 -0.48 15.19
C LYS A 167 -8.66 -1.44 14.00
N ALA A 168 -7.68 -2.33 13.87
CA ALA A 168 -7.65 -3.31 12.79
C ALA A 168 -8.85 -4.27 12.85
N GLN A 169 -9.26 -4.69 14.06
CA GLN A 169 -10.48 -5.50 14.25
C GLN A 169 -11.74 -4.73 13.83
N GLU A 170 -11.89 -3.48 14.28
CA GLU A 170 -13.04 -2.63 13.94
C GLU A 170 -13.15 -2.38 12.42
N GLU A 171 -12.02 -2.18 11.74
CA GLU A 171 -11.97 -2.04 10.29
C GLU A 171 -12.37 -3.32 9.56
N TYR A 172 -11.88 -4.47 10.03
CA TYR A 172 -12.24 -5.77 9.48
C TYR A 172 -13.74 -6.06 9.64
N ASP A 173 -14.30 -5.81 10.83
CA ASP A 173 -15.72 -5.99 11.12
C ASP A 173 -16.57 -5.05 10.26
N ARG A 174 -16.14 -3.80 10.05
CA ARG A 174 -16.81 -2.85 9.17
C ARG A 174 -16.81 -3.33 7.71
N TYR A 175 -15.67 -3.83 7.23
CA TYR A 175 -15.56 -4.39 5.88
C TYR A 175 -16.50 -5.59 5.69
N ILE A 176 -16.56 -6.50 6.66
CA ILE A 176 -17.51 -7.62 6.65
C ILE A 176 -18.95 -7.11 6.61
N GLN A 177 -19.30 -6.15 7.48
CA GLN A 177 -20.65 -5.58 7.51
C GLN A 177 -21.03 -4.91 6.19
N GLU A 178 -20.11 -4.18 5.54
CA GLU A 178 -20.35 -3.60 4.22
C GLU A 178 -20.56 -4.68 3.16
N ASN A 179 -19.72 -5.71 3.16
CA ASN A 179 -19.83 -6.79 2.20
C ASN A 179 -21.15 -7.56 2.38
N LEU A 180 -21.54 -7.81 3.63
CA LEU A 180 -22.85 -8.38 3.98
C LEU A 180 -24.00 -7.47 3.55
N LYS A 181 -23.90 -6.15 3.73
CA LYS A 181 -24.93 -5.19 3.27
C LYS A 181 -25.04 -5.16 1.75
N LYS A 182 -23.92 -5.26 1.02
CA LYS A 182 -23.91 -5.33 -0.46
C LYS A 182 -24.50 -6.64 -0.98
N ALA A 183 -24.19 -7.75 -0.31
CA ALA A 183 -24.73 -9.07 -0.64
C ALA A 183 -26.19 -9.25 -0.19
N ALA A 184 -26.63 -8.52 0.83
CA ALA A 184 -28.01 -8.54 1.29
C ALA A 184 -28.91 -7.82 0.27
N MET A 185 -29.97 -8.50 -0.15
CA MET A 185 -31.04 -7.88 -0.93
C MET A 185 -31.63 -6.69 -0.17
N LYS A 186 -31.94 -5.58 -0.87
CA LYS A 186 -32.56 -4.42 -0.25
C LYS A 186 -33.94 -4.82 0.25
N ARG A 187 -34.17 -4.72 1.56
CA ARG A 187 -35.51 -4.82 2.12
C ARG A 187 -36.27 -3.53 1.79
N LEU A 188 -37.44 -3.65 1.16
CA LEU A 188 -38.35 -2.53 0.94
C LEU A 188 -38.79 -1.97 2.30
N SER A 189 -38.69 -0.66 2.51
CA SER A 189 -39.21 -0.06 3.73
C SER A 189 -40.74 -0.14 3.77
N ASP A 190 -41.33 -0.09 4.96
CA ASP A 190 -42.79 -0.14 5.10
C ASP A 190 -43.45 1.08 4.41
N GLU A 191 -42.77 2.24 4.42
CA GLU A 191 -43.18 3.46 3.71
C GLU A 191 -43.14 3.31 2.19
N GLU A 192 -42.05 2.77 1.63
CA GLU A 192 -41.92 2.50 0.19
C GLU A 192 -42.99 1.48 -0.26
N ARG A 193 -43.28 0.48 0.58
CA ARG A 193 -44.32 -0.53 0.33
C ARG A 193 -45.71 0.10 0.27
N GLU A 194 -46.05 0.96 1.22
CA GLU A 194 -47.34 1.65 1.24
C GLU A 194 -47.49 2.59 0.05
N ALA A 195 -46.43 3.30 -0.33
CA ALA A 195 -46.43 4.16 -1.52
C ALA A 195 -46.71 3.37 -2.81
N VAL A 196 -46.07 2.20 -2.99
CA VAL A 196 -46.33 1.31 -4.13
C VAL A 196 -47.76 0.80 -4.12
N LEU A 197 -48.26 0.37 -2.95
CA LEU A 197 -49.63 -0.12 -2.81
C LEU A 197 -50.66 0.97 -3.18
N GLN A 198 -50.46 2.20 -2.71
CA GLN A 198 -51.32 3.33 -3.04
C GLN A 198 -51.27 3.65 -4.55
N GLY A 199 -50.08 3.59 -5.16
CA GLY A 199 -49.92 3.77 -6.60
C GLY A 199 -50.69 2.72 -7.41
N LEU A 200 -50.58 1.45 -7.04
CA LEU A 200 -51.32 0.35 -7.70
C LEU A 200 -52.83 0.50 -7.55
N LYS A 201 -53.32 0.88 -6.36
CA LYS A 201 -54.75 1.12 -6.12
C LYS A 201 -55.30 2.26 -6.95
N LYS A 202 -54.56 3.37 -7.07
CA LYS A 202 -54.92 4.50 -7.95
C LYS A 202 -54.99 4.09 -9.42
N ASN A 203 -54.01 3.33 -9.90
CA ASN A 203 -54.00 2.85 -11.28
C ASN A 203 -55.19 1.91 -11.55
N TRP A 204 -55.53 1.05 -10.58
CA TRP A 204 -56.73 0.21 -10.67
C TRP A 204 -58.01 1.04 -10.73
N GLU A 205 -58.13 2.10 -9.93
CA GLU A 205 -59.28 3.02 -9.97
C GLU A 205 -59.42 3.71 -11.34
N GLU A 206 -58.30 4.12 -11.96
CA GLU A 206 -58.28 4.74 -13.29
C GLU A 206 -58.73 3.76 -14.38
N VAL A 207 -58.14 2.57 -14.44
CA VAL A 207 -58.52 1.50 -15.40
C VAL A 207 -59.97 1.08 -15.20
N HIS A 208 -60.42 0.95 -13.94
CA HIS A 208 -61.79 0.60 -13.62
C HIS A 208 -62.79 1.68 -14.07
N LYS A 209 -62.45 2.96 -13.88
CA LYS A 209 -63.25 4.09 -14.38
C LYS A 209 -63.33 4.09 -15.91
N GLU A 210 -62.24 3.81 -16.61
CA GLU A 210 -62.25 3.68 -18.07
C GLU A 210 -63.12 2.51 -18.52
N PHE A 211 -63.03 1.37 -17.84
CA PHE A 211 -63.87 0.21 -18.11
C PHE A 211 -65.37 0.52 -17.90
N GLN A 212 -65.72 1.21 -16.81
CA GLN A 212 -67.10 1.66 -16.56
C GLN A 212 -67.60 2.67 -17.59
N SER A 213 -66.69 3.47 -18.17
CA SER A 213 -67.04 4.45 -19.21
C SER A 213 -67.32 3.82 -20.58
N LEU A 214 -67.08 2.52 -20.74
CA LEU A 214 -67.37 1.81 -21.99
C LEU A 214 -68.87 1.77 -22.30
N SER A 215 -69.19 1.86 -23.59
CA SER A 215 -70.56 1.69 -24.08
C SER A 215 -71.05 0.25 -23.88
N VAL A 216 -72.31 0.09 -23.48
CA VAL A 216 -72.99 -1.21 -23.31
C VAL A 216 -72.99 -2.02 -24.62
N PHE A 217 -73.01 -1.35 -25.78
CA PHE A 217 -73.01 -1.99 -27.10
C PHE A 217 -71.58 -2.19 -27.64
N ILE A 218 -71.14 -3.44 -27.66
CA ILE A 218 -69.79 -3.87 -28.06
C ILE A 218 -69.86 -4.64 -29.39
N ASP A 219 -70.41 -4.00 -30.41
CA ASP A 219 -70.67 -4.68 -31.69
C ASP A 219 -69.47 -4.64 -32.65
N SER A 220 -68.48 -3.78 -32.37
CA SER A 220 -67.33 -3.54 -33.23
C SER A 220 -66.06 -4.21 -32.68
N ILE A 221 -65.27 -4.83 -33.57
CA ILE A 221 -64.03 -5.55 -33.21
C ILE A 221 -63.07 -4.70 -32.34
N PRO A 222 -62.77 -3.42 -32.67
CA PRO A 222 -61.97 -2.55 -31.80
C PRO A 222 -62.53 -2.36 -30.39
N LYS A 223 -63.86 -2.27 -30.24
CA LYS A 223 -64.49 -2.12 -28.92
C LYS A 223 -64.30 -3.38 -28.07
N LYS A 224 -64.38 -4.56 -28.71
CA LYS A 224 -64.14 -5.86 -28.05
C LYS A 224 -62.68 -5.99 -27.60
N ILE A 225 -61.72 -5.62 -28.44
CA ILE A 225 -60.30 -5.63 -28.11
C ILE A 225 -59.99 -4.66 -26.96
N ARG A 226 -60.56 -3.43 -26.99
CA ARG A 226 -60.37 -2.45 -25.91
C ARG A 226 -60.89 -2.96 -24.57
N LYS A 227 -62.09 -3.57 -24.56
CA LYS A 227 -62.65 -4.19 -23.36
C LYS A 227 -61.74 -5.29 -22.82
N GLN A 228 -61.30 -6.20 -23.68
CA GLN A 228 -60.42 -7.31 -23.29
C GLN A 228 -59.11 -6.80 -22.68
N ARG A 229 -58.51 -5.76 -23.26
CA ARG A 229 -57.30 -5.13 -22.73
C ARG A 229 -57.50 -4.59 -21.32
N LEU A 230 -58.59 -3.84 -21.10
CA LEU A 230 -58.92 -3.27 -19.78
C LEU A 230 -59.18 -4.38 -18.74
N GLU A 231 -59.83 -5.49 -19.13
CA GLU A 231 -60.05 -6.64 -18.24
C GLU A 231 -58.75 -7.35 -17.88
N GLU A 232 -57.83 -7.51 -18.84
CA GLU A 232 -56.51 -8.10 -18.61
C GLU A 232 -55.66 -7.23 -17.70
N GLU A 233 -55.64 -5.91 -17.92
CA GLU A 233 -54.94 -4.94 -17.07
C GLU A 233 -55.51 -4.91 -15.65
N MET A 234 -56.83 -4.92 -15.50
CA MET A 234 -57.50 -4.94 -14.20
C MET A 234 -57.18 -6.22 -13.41
N LYS A 235 -57.19 -7.39 -14.05
CA LYS A 235 -56.80 -8.67 -13.44
C LYS A 235 -55.34 -8.69 -13.00
N GLN A 236 -54.44 -8.08 -13.77
CA GLN A 236 -53.03 -8.00 -13.41
C GLN A 236 -52.82 -7.11 -12.19
N LEU A 237 -53.45 -5.94 -12.15
CA LEU A 237 -53.37 -5.04 -10.98
C LEU A 237 -53.94 -5.71 -9.71
N GLU A 238 -55.05 -6.44 -9.82
CA GLU A 238 -55.60 -7.21 -8.69
C GLU A 238 -54.62 -8.29 -8.19
N HIS A 239 -53.96 -8.99 -9.12
CA HIS A 239 -52.95 -9.98 -8.77
C HIS A 239 -51.77 -9.32 -8.03
N ASP A 240 -51.22 -8.24 -8.58
CA ASP A 240 -50.06 -7.55 -8.05
C ASP A 240 -50.33 -6.93 -6.66
N ILE A 241 -51.48 -6.28 -6.49
CA ILE A 241 -51.94 -5.78 -5.18
C ILE A 241 -52.04 -6.95 -4.19
N GLY A 242 -52.63 -8.08 -4.62
CA GLY A 242 -52.76 -9.27 -3.78
C GLY A 242 -51.43 -9.87 -3.36
N VAL A 243 -50.40 -9.86 -4.22
CA VAL A 243 -49.06 -10.34 -3.89
C VAL A 243 -48.41 -9.43 -2.84
N ILE A 244 -48.47 -8.11 -3.03
CA ILE A 244 -47.84 -7.14 -2.13
C ILE A 244 -48.55 -7.06 -0.77
N GLU A 245 -49.88 -7.21 -0.72
CA GLU A 245 -50.63 -7.25 0.54
C GLU A 245 -50.33 -8.50 1.35
N LYS A 246 -50.22 -9.67 0.69
CA LYS A 246 -49.90 -10.95 1.36
C LYS A 246 -48.48 -10.96 1.95
N HIS A 247 -47.52 -10.34 1.28
CA HIS A 247 -46.12 -10.36 1.71
C HIS A 247 -45.73 -9.06 2.43
N LYS A 248 -45.64 -9.12 3.76
CA LYS A 248 -45.23 -7.98 4.60
C LYS A 248 -43.76 -7.58 4.41
N ILE A 249 -42.87 -8.54 4.18
CA ILE A 249 -41.44 -8.30 3.98
C ILE A 249 -41.09 -8.70 2.56
N ILE A 250 -40.65 -7.72 1.76
CA ILE A 250 -40.26 -7.90 0.37
C ILE A 250 -38.77 -7.53 0.26
N TYR A 251 -38.01 -8.44 -0.35
CA TYR A 251 -36.61 -8.22 -0.68
C TYR A 251 -36.47 -7.98 -2.18
N ILE A 252 -35.75 -6.94 -2.54
CA ILE A 252 -35.50 -6.55 -3.93
C ILE A 252 -34.03 -6.83 -4.20
N ALA A 253 -33.75 -7.57 -5.27
CA ALA A 253 -32.40 -7.74 -5.77
C ALA A 253 -31.87 -6.38 -6.26
N ASN A 254 -30.64 -6.03 -5.85
CA ASN A 254 -29.96 -4.81 -6.30
C ASN A 254 -29.55 -4.91 -7.77
#